data_AF-A0A2X3DFG1-F1
#
_entry.id   AF-A0A2X3DFG1-F1
#
_cell.length_a   1.000
_cell.length_b   1.000
_cell.length_c   1.000
_cell.angle_alpha   90.00
_cell.angle_beta   90.00
_cell.angle_gamma   90.00
#
_symmetry.space_group_name_H-M   'P 1'
#
loop_
_entity.id
_entity.type
_entity.pdbx_description
1 polymer ?
#
loop_
_entity_poly.entity_id
_entity_poly.type
_entity_poly.pdbx_seq_one_letter_code
_entity_poly.pdbx_strand_id
1 'polypeptide(L)'
;MAEIAPLLTEGDRTEVRTEPAFWFTPPTVNVRQPRRWKQFLITLLVIFPSTNLVPAVTGMLLPSLKGSLLLHLINDACVVALVVWFWMPIVTRLFAGWLKKN
;
A
#
# COMPACT_ATOMS: atom_id res chain seq x y z
N MET A 1 -3.82 -23.89 45.39
CA MET A 1 -3.07 -23.41 44.21
C MET A 1 -3.14 -24.44 43.06
N ALA A 2 -4.34 -24.90 42.65
CA ALA A 2 -4.47 -26.00 41.69
C ALA A 2 -5.77 -25.93 40.85
N GLU A 3 -6.25 -24.74 40.50
CA GLU A 3 -7.60 -24.58 39.92
C GLU A 3 -7.66 -23.64 38.70
N ILE A 4 -6.54 -23.48 37.99
CA ILE A 4 -6.49 -22.68 36.74
C ILE A 4 -5.85 -23.45 35.58
N ALA A 5 -5.28 -24.63 35.84
CA ALA A 5 -4.66 -25.47 34.83
C ALA A 5 -5.59 -25.97 33.70
N PRO A 6 -6.89 -26.29 33.93
CA PRO A 6 -7.74 -26.79 32.85
C PRO A 6 -8.27 -25.70 31.91
N LEU A 7 -8.15 -24.41 32.28
CA LEU A 7 -8.49 -23.27 31.42
C LEU A 7 -7.34 -22.87 30.47
N LEU A 8 -6.15 -23.43 30.67
CA LEU A 8 -5.03 -23.34 29.71
C LEU A 8 -5.15 -24.44 28.65
N THR A 9 -6.37 -24.60 28.13
CA THR A 9 -6.58 -25.42 26.93
C THR A 9 -5.95 -24.66 25.78
N GLU A 10 -4.95 -25.30 25.18
CA GLU A 10 -4.20 -24.86 24.02
C GLU A 10 -3.01 -23.96 24.37
N GLY A 11 -1.82 -24.55 24.29
CA GLY A 11 -0.56 -23.89 24.59
C GLY A 11 -0.45 -22.57 23.84
N ASP A 12 -0.43 -21.48 24.60
CA ASP A 12 -0.24 -20.13 24.10
C ASP A 12 1.11 -20.07 23.38
N ARG A 13 1.07 -20.27 22.06
CA ARG A 13 2.20 -20.08 21.16
C ARG A 13 2.45 -18.58 21.09
N THR A 14 3.15 -18.10 22.11
CA THR A 14 3.73 -16.76 22.15
C THR A 14 4.86 -16.71 21.11
N GLU A 15 4.51 -16.48 19.84
CA GLU A 15 5.49 -15.99 18.85
C GLU A 15 5.88 -14.56 19.23
N VAL A 16 6.85 -14.44 20.13
CA VAL A 16 7.49 -13.15 20.44
C VAL A 16 8.36 -12.78 19.24
N ARG A 17 7.76 -12.09 18.26
CA ARG A 17 8.48 -11.49 17.14
C ARG A 17 8.91 -10.07 17.53
N THR A 18 10.18 -9.92 17.87
CA THR A 18 10.83 -8.67 18.32
C THR A 18 10.94 -7.60 17.22
N GLU A 19 10.26 -7.75 16.10
CA GLU A 19 10.37 -6.84 14.95
C GLU A 19 9.23 -5.81 14.96
N PRO A 20 9.50 -4.51 14.79
CA PRO A 20 8.49 -3.43 14.75
C PRO A 20 7.39 -3.62 13.69
N ALA A 21 7.55 -4.57 12.77
CA ALA A 21 6.63 -4.87 11.67
C ALA A 21 5.41 -5.73 12.06
N PHE A 22 5.27 -6.15 13.32
CA PHE A 22 4.17 -7.01 13.77
C PHE A 22 2.78 -6.43 13.49
N TRP A 23 2.59 -5.11 13.66
CA TRP A 23 1.30 -4.43 13.40
C TRP A 23 0.82 -4.49 11.95
N PHE A 24 1.69 -4.85 11.00
CA PHE A 24 1.36 -4.93 9.57
C PHE A 24 1.48 -6.35 9.01
N THR A 25 1.62 -7.36 9.87
CA THR A 25 1.66 -8.76 9.44
C THR A 25 0.24 -9.32 9.44
N PRO A 26 -0.42 -9.49 8.28
CA PRO A 26 -1.71 -10.17 8.24
C PRO A 26 -1.54 -11.61 8.78
N PRO A 27 -2.51 -12.16 9.53
CA PRO A 27 -2.44 -13.51 10.13
C PRO A 27 -2.36 -14.65 9.08
N THR A 28 -2.49 -14.33 7.79
CA THR A 28 -2.46 -15.29 6.70
C THR A 28 -1.03 -15.51 6.20
N VAL A 29 -0.39 -16.55 6.71
CA VAL A 29 0.96 -17.04 6.33
C VAL A 29 1.09 -17.45 4.85
N ASN A 30 0.00 -17.42 4.06
CA ASN A 30 -0.03 -17.96 2.69
C ASN A 30 -0.37 -16.92 1.60
N VAL A 31 0.07 -15.67 1.74
CA VAL A 31 0.02 -14.70 0.63
C VAL A 31 1.38 -14.72 -0.06
N ARG A 32 1.45 -15.38 -1.21
CA ARG A 32 2.67 -15.45 -2.03
C ARG A 32 3.13 -14.03 -2.35
N GLN A 33 4.23 -13.59 -1.74
CA GLN A 33 4.73 -12.24 -1.95
C GLN A 33 5.03 -12.01 -3.44
N PRO A 34 4.58 -10.89 -4.02
CA PRO A 34 4.86 -10.58 -5.41
C PRO A 34 6.38 -10.49 -5.61
N ARG A 35 6.88 -11.12 -6.68
CA ARG A 35 8.33 -11.11 -6.99
C ARG A 35 8.80 -9.65 -7.10
N ARG A 36 9.98 -9.32 -6.56
CA ARG A 36 10.49 -7.93 -6.48
C ARG A 36 10.44 -7.14 -7.79
N TRP A 37 10.71 -7.80 -8.93
CA TRP A 37 10.62 -7.16 -10.26
C TRP A 37 9.18 -6.76 -10.64
N LYS A 38 8.18 -7.54 -10.21
CA LYS A 38 6.76 -7.26 -10.40
C LYS A 38 6.37 -6.03 -9.61
N GLN A 39 6.75 -6.00 -8.34
CA GLN A 39 6.52 -4.87 -7.46
C GLN A 39 7.15 -3.58 -8.02
N PHE A 40 8.40 -3.65 -8.49
CA PHE A 40 9.07 -2.51 -9.12
C PHE A 40 8.28 -1.97 -10.32
N LEU A 41 7.84 -2.84 -11.24
CA LEU A 41 7.05 -2.41 -12.40
C LEU A 41 5.72 -1.78 -12.00
N ILE A 42 5.03 -2.32 -10.99
CA ILE A 42 3.78 -1.74 -10.46
C ILE A 42 4.05 -0.34 -9.93
N THR A 43 5.03 -0.21 -9.05
CA THR A 43 5.34 1.08 -8.43
C THR A 43 5.73 2.11 -9.48
N LEU A 44 6.52 1.71 -10.48
CA LEU A 44 6.90 2.57 -11.58
C LEU A 44 5.68 3.01 -12.38
N LEU A 45 4.80 2.07 -12.74
CA LEU A 45 3.59 2.32 -13.53
C LEU A 45 2.55 3.15 -12.78
N VAL A 46 2.52 3.11 -11.45
CA VAL A 46 1.60 3.92 -10.63
C VAL A 46 2.15 5.33 -10.39
N ILE A 47 3.43 5.41 -10.03
CA ILE A 47 4.07 6.66 -9.63
C ILE A 47 4.30 7.55 -10.85
N PHE A 48 4.91 7.03 -11.92
CA PHE A 48 5.29 7.81 -13.11
C PHE A 48 4.14 8.62 -13.73
N PRO A 49 2.98 8.02 -14.08
CA PRO A 49 1.87 8.79 -14.62
C PRO A 49 1.24 9.70 -13.58
N SER A 50 1.18 9.31 -12.30
CA SER A 50 0.63 10.19 -11.25
C SER A 50 1.46 11.45 -11.08
N THR A 51 2.79 11.33 -11.00
CA THR A 51 3.68 12.48 -10.80
C THR A 51 3.78 13.39 -12.01
N ASN A 52 3.41 12.93 -13.21
CA ASN A 52 3.36 13.77 -14.41
C ASN A 52 1.97 14.38 -14.64
N LEU A 53 0.91 13.59 -14.47
CA LEU A 53 -0.46 14.01 -14.76
C LEU A 53 -0.97 15.04 -13.76
N VAL A 54 -0.70 14.85 -12.46
CA VAL A 54 -1.22 15.76 -11.43
C VAL A 54 -0.63 17.17 -11.54
N PRO A 55 0.69 17.39 -11.68
CA PRO A 55 1.22 18.75 -11.81
C PRO A 55 0.87 19.39 -13.16
N ALA A 56 0.68 18.60 -14.22
CA ALA A 56 0.17 19.10 -15.49
C ALA A 56 -1.27 19.63 -15.35
N VAL A 57 -2.16 18.86 -14.71
CA VAL A 57 -3.57 19.24 -14.51
C VAL A 57 -3.71 20.40 -13.53
N THR A 58 -3.05 20.32 -12.36
CA THR A 58 -3.10 21.39 -11.36
C THR A 58 -2.42 22.66 -11.86
N GLY A 59 -1.32 22.55 -12.61
CA GLY A 59 -0.67 23.69 -13.27
C GLY A 59 -1.50 24.34 -14.37
N MET A 60 -2.40 23.60 -15.01
CA MET A 60 -3.34 24.16 -15.99
C MET A 60 -4.56 24.82 -15.31
N LEU A 61 -5.09 24.22 -14.24
CA LEU A 61 -6.25 24.73 -13.51
C LEU A 61 -5.92 25.91 -12.59
N LEU A 62 -4.74 25.90 -11.97
CA LEU A 62 -4.31 26.87 -10.95
C LEU A 62 -2.99 27.55 -11.34
N PRO A 63 -2.91 28.22 -12.52
CA PRO A 63 -1.68 28.84 -12.97
C PRO A 63 -1.18 29.95 -12.05
N SER A 64 -2.09 30.62 -11.32
CA SER A 64 -1.77 31.72 -10.40
C SER A 64 -1.02 31.29 -9.14
N LEU A 65 -1.03 29.99 -8.80
CA LEU A 65 -0.34 29.44 -7.62
C LEU A 65 0.96 28.71 -8.00
N LYS A 66 1.40 28.80 -9.26
CA LYS A 66 2.64 28.16 -9.73
C LYS A 66 3.85 28.60 -8.91
N GLY A 67 4.57 27.63 -8.35
CA GLY A 67 5.75 27.86 -7.52
C GLY A 67 5.47 28.09 -6.03
N SER A 68 4.21 28.08 -5.60
CA SER A 68 3.84 28.14 -4.18
C SER A 68 3.96 26.79 -3.49
N LEU A 69 4.41 26.78 -2.22
CA LEU A 69 4.35 25.59 -1.35
C LEU A 69 2.94 25.00 -1.26
N LEU A 70 1.90 25.85 -1.35
CA LEU A 70 0.52 25.40 -1.32
C LEU A 70 0.17 24.57 -2.56
N LEU A 71 0.66 24.95 -3.74
CA LEU A 71 0.43 24.19 -4.97
C LEU A 71 1.15 22.84 -4.91
N HIS A 72 2.36 22.79 -4.33
CA HIS A 72 3.07 21.53 -4.08
C HIS A 72 2.25 20.61 -3.17
N LEU A 73 1.70 21.14 -2.07
CA LEU A 73 0.87 20.36 -1.15
C LEU A 73 -0.41 19.85 -1.82
N ILE A 74 -1.08 20.67 -2.63
CA ILE A 74 -2.26 20.26 -3.41
C ILE A 74 -1.87 19.15 -4.42
N ASN A 75 -0.74 19.31 -5.09
CA ASN A 75 -0.23 18.33 -6.04
C ASN A 75 0.03 16.98 -5.36
N ASP A 76 0.70 16.97 -4.21
CA ASP A 76 0.96 15.75 -3.44
C ASP A 76 -0.33 15.10 -2.95
N ALA A 77 -1.27 15.88 -2.42
CA ALA A 77 -2.58 15.38 -1.99
C ALA A 77 -3.35 14.74 -3.15
N CYS A 78 -3.36 15.38 -4.32
CA CYS A 78 -3.99 14.82 -5.52
C CYS A 78 -3.29 13.55 -6.02
N VAL A 79 -1.95 13.48 -5.98
CA VAL A 79 -1.20 12.26 -6.32
C VAL A 79 -1.62 11.11 -5.41
N VAL A 80 -1.62 11.32 -4.09
CA VAL A 80 -2.01 10.29 -3.12
C VAL A 80 -3.45 9.86 -3.33
N ALA A 81 -4.38 10.81 -3.50
CA ALA A 81 -5.79 10.52 -3.76
C ALA A 81 -5.97 9.68 -5.03
N LEU A 82 -5.28 10.05 -6.12
CA LEU A 82 -5.33 9.32 -7.39
C LEU A 82 -4.72 7.92 -7.27
N VAL A 83 -3.60 7.77 -6.54
CA VAL A 83 -3.00 6.47 -6.27
C VAL A 83 -3.96 5.56 -5.48
N VAL A 84 -4.59 6.08 -4.43
CA VAL A 84 -5.49 5.30 -3.58
C VAL A 84 -6.79 4.96 -4.30
N TRP A 85 -7.40 5.89 -5.04
CA TRP A 85 -8.72 5.69 -5.62
C TRP A 85 -8.72 5.15 -7.04
N PHE A 86 -7.73 5.50 -7.87
CA PHE A 86 -7.68 5.08 -9.27
C PHE A 86 -6.68 3.94 -9.49
N TRP A 87 -5.47 4.05 -8.94
CA TRP A 87 -4.46 3.01 -9.16
C TRP A 87 -4.73 1.74 -8.37
N MET A 88 -5.14 1.82 -7.10
CA MET A 88 -5.47 0.62 -6.32
C MET A 88 -6.48 -0.31 -7.02
N PRO A 89 -7.65 0.14 -7.52
CA PRO A 89 -8.58 -0.77 -8.19
C PRO A 89 -8.02 -1.30 -9.52
N ILE A 90 -7.24 -0.52 -10.25
CA ILE A 90 -6.64 -0.95 -11.53
C ILE A 90 -5.56 -1.99 -11.30
N VAL A 91 -4.64 -1.73 -10.38
CA VAL A 91 -3.57 -2.64 -10.01
C VAL A 91 -4.17 -3.90 -9.40
N THR A 92 -5.09 -3.81 -8.44
CA THR A 92 -5.70 -5.02 -7.87
C THR A 92 -6.42 -5.87 -8.93
N ARG A 93 -7.09 -5.27 -9.93
CA ARG A 93 -7.70 -6.00 -11.06
C ARG A 93 -6.67 -6.62 -12.01
N LEU A 94 -5.65 -5.86 -12.43
CA LEU A 94 -4.56 -6.36 -13.29
C LEU A 94 -3.82 -7.53 -12.63
N PHE A 95 -3.61 -7.43 -11.31
CA PHE A 95 -2.89 -8.43 -10.55
C PHE A 95 -3.76 -9.60 -10.09
N ALA A 96 -5.08 -9.46 -9.99
CA ALA A 96 -5.98 -10.57 -9.65
C ALA A 96 -5.83 -11.77 -10.61
N GLY A 97 -5.71 -11.52 -11.92
CA GLY A 97 -5.46 -12.56 -12.92
C GLY A 97 -4.01 -13.03 -12.97
N TRP A 98 -3.07 -12.13 -12.66
CA TRP A 98 -1.64 -12.39 -12.79
C TRP A 98 -0.98 -13.06 -11.57
N LEU A 99 -1.62 -12.95 -10.38
CA LEU A 99 -1.24 -13.71 -9.18
C LEU A 99 -1.82 -15.12 -9.18
N LYS A 100 -3.01 -15.34 -9.77
CA LYS A 100 -3.63 -16.67 -9.90
C LYS A 100 -2.87 -17.58 -10.88
N LYS A 101 -2.15 -17.00 -11.83
CA LYS A 101 -1.36 -17.72 -12.82
C LYS A 101 0.08 -17.91 -12.35
N ASN A 102 0.28 -18.71 -11.28
CA ASN A 102 1.42 -19.62 -11.06
C ASN A 102 1.40 -20.29 -9.70
#